data_AF-A0A965ZQL1-F1
#
_entry.id   AF-A0A965ZQL1-F1
#
_cell.length_a   1.000
_cell.length_b   1.000
_cell.length_c   1.000
_cell.angle_alpha   90.00
_cell.angle_beta   90.00
_cell.angle_gamma   90.00
#
_symmetry.space_group_name_H-M   'P 1'
#
loop_
_entity.id
_entity.type
_entity.pdbx_description
1 polymer ?
#
loop_
_entity_poly.entity_id
_entity_poly.type
_entity_poly.pdbx_seq_one_letter_code
_entity_poly.pdbx_strand_id
1 'polypeptide(L)'
;MVGGQYIDIQATDSDMSLEELKAMHSLKTGALIRASLALGGIAAGALEEQLEALDEYGTHIGLAFQVVDDILDVEGDSETLGKTAGKDHEDNKPTYVKLLGLEGAKAEAQRLLEAALDALSDFGESADHLRDLARYIVERDR
;
A
#
# COMPACT_ATOMS: atom_id res chain seq x y z
N MET A 1 -2.51 -10.17 -7.76
CA MET A 1 -2.94 -9.10 -8.66
C MET A 1 -4.35 -9.34 -9.23
N VAL A 2 -4.54 -10.34 -10.12
CA VAL A 2 -5.81 -10.55 -10.84
C VAL A 2 -7.00 -10.83 -9.89
N GLY A 3 -6.81 -11.65 -8.86
CA GLY A 3 -7.87 -11.93 -7.87
C GLY A 3 -8.31 -10.69 -7.08
N GLY A 4 -7.36 -9.83 -6.70
CA GLY A 4 -7.69 -8.56 -6.04
C GLY A 4 -8.45 -7.60 -6.96
N GLN A 5 -8.06 -7.51 -8.24
CA GLN A 5 -8.79 -6.72 -9.22
C GLN A 5 -10.21 -7.26 -9.48
N TYR A 6 -10.40 -8.58 -9.42
CA TYR A 6 -11.73 -9.17 -9.53
C TYR A 6 -12.62 -8.77 -8.36
N ILE A 7 -12.11 -8.86 -7.12
CA ILE A 7 -12.84 -8.44 -5.91
C ILE A 7 -13.18 -6.95 -5.97
N ASP A 8 -12.22 -6.10 -6.36
CA ASP A 8 -12.38 -4.66 -6.53
C ASP A 8 -13.53 -4.30 -7.49
N ILE A 9 -13.63 -4.98 -8.63
CA ILE A 9 -14.74 -4.78 -9.58
C ILE A 9 -16.08 -5.19 -8.97
N GLN A 10 -16.12 -6.33 -8.26
CA GLN A 10 -17.34 -6.83 -7.61
C GLN A 10 -17.79 -5.98 -6.42
N ALA A 11 -16.87 -5.25 -5.80
CA ALA A 11 -17.12 -4.43 -4.61
C ALA A 11 -17.80 -3.08 -4.91
N THR A 12 -17.95 -2.72 -6.18
CA THR A 12 -18.72 -1.54 -6.61
C THR A 12 -20.15 -1.65 -6.06
N ASP A 13 -20.63 -0.61 -5.37
CA ASP A 13 -21.93 -0.57 -4.68
C ASP A 13 -22.10 -1.53 -3.48
N SER A 14 -21.02 -2.01 -2.88
CA SER A 14 -21.05 -2.83 -1.66
C SER A 14 -20.36 -2.15 -0.48
N ASP A 15 -20.91 -2.34 0.72
CA ASP A 15 -20.24 -1.96 1.97
C ASP A 15 -19.20 -3.03 2.34
N MET A 16 -17.91 -2.71 2.15
CA MET A 16 -16.81 -3.54 2.63
C MET A 16 -16.36 -3.08 4.02
N SER A 17 -16.08 -4.04 4.91
CA SER A 17 -15.35 -3.78 6.13
C SER A 17 -13.89 -3.43 5.84
N LEU A 18 -13.22 -2.80 6.81
CA LEU A 18 -11.79 -2.49 6.70
C LEU A 18 -10.92 -3.75 6.51
N GLU A 19 -11.30 -4.87 7.11
CA GLU A 19 -10.59 -6.14 6.94
C GLU A 19 -10.71 -6.68 5.51
N GLU A 20 -11.90 -6.62 4.93
CA GLU A 20 -12.13 -7.03 3.54
C GLU A 20 -11.39 -6.10 2.57
N LEU A 21 -11.38 -4.79 2.84
CA LEU A 21 -10.66 -3.81 2.03
C LEU A 21 -9.15 -4.10 2.05
N LYS A 22 -8.58 -4.35 3.24
CA LYS A 22 -7.18 -4.76 3.41
C LYS A 22 -6.87 -6.05 2.66
N ALA A 23 -7.74 -7.05 2.78
CA ALA A 23 -7.58 -8.32 2.07
C ALA A 23 -7.57 -8.12 0.55
N MET A 24 -8.51 -7.34 0.01
CA MET A 24 -8.56 -7.02 -1.42
C MET A 24 -7.27 -6.33 -1.89
N HIS A 25 -6.82 -5.28 -1.20
CA HIS A 25 -5.62 -4.54 -1.61
C HIS A 25 -4.33 -5.36 -1.47
N SER A 26 -4.24 -6.23 -0.47
CA SER A 26 -3.12 -7.18 -0.35
C SER A 26 -3.01 -8.08 -1.58
N LEU A 27 -4.14 -8.46 -2.19
CA LEU A 27 -4.17 -9.27 -3.40
C LEU A 27 -3.98 -8.44 -4.67
N LYS A 28 -4.54 -7.22 -4.73
CA LYS A 28 -4.51 -6.37 -5.93
C LYS A 28 -3.12 -5.77 -6.14
N THR A 29 -2.64 -5.02 -5.15
CA THR A 29 -1.43 -4.19 -5.21
C THR A 29 -0.29 -4.83 -4.43
N GLY A 30 -0.54 -5.28 -3.19
CA GLY A 30 0.49 -5.83 -2.31
C GLY A 30 1.21 -7.06 -2.86
N ALA A 31 0.49 -7.94 -3.55
CA ALA A 31 1.03 -9.20 -4.08
C ALA A 31 2.19 -9.00 -5.08
N LEU A 32 2.13 -7.98 -5.94
CA LEU A 32 3.22 -7.73 -6.89
C LEU A 32 4.43 -7.08 -6.21
N ILE A 33 4.20 -6.16 -5.27
CA ILE A 33 5.28 -5.53 -4.49
C ILE A 33 6.06 -6.60 -3.72
N ARG A 34 5.35 -7.48 -3.00
CA ARG A 34 5.95 -8.62 -2.30
C ARG A 34 6.70 -9.55 -3.26
N ALA A 35 6.13 -9.86 -4.42
CA ALA A 35 6.80 -10.69 -5.43
C ALA A 35 8.11 -10.04 -5.93
N SER A 36 8.13 -8.73 -6.17
CA SER A 36 9.34 -8.01 -6.58
C SER A 36 10.45 -8.08 -5.52
N LEU A 37 10.09 -7.93 -4.25
CA LEU A 37 11.03 -8.03 -3.12
C LEU A 37 11.57 -9.45 -2.97
N ALA A 38 10.69 -10.45 -3.01
CA ALA A 38 11.08 -11.86 -2.95
C ALA A 38 12.01 -12.25 -4.10
N LEU A 39 11.72 -11.81 -5.34
CA LEU A 39 12.59 -12.07 -6.49
C LEU A 39 13.99 -11.46 -6.29
N GLY A 40 14.06 -10.23 -5.78
CA GLY A 40 15.33 -9.58 -5.45
C GLY A 40 16.11 -10.32 -4.37
N GLY A 41 15.44 -10.68 -3.27
CA GLY A 41 16.05 -11.43 -2.16
C GLY A 41 16.57 -12.80 -2.60
N ILE A 42 15.75 -13.57 -3.34
CA ILE A 42 16.14 -14.89 -3.86
C ILE A 42 17.34 -14.78 -4.81
N ALA A 43 17.33 -13.80 -5.73
CA ALA A 43 18.43 -13.59 -6.65
C ALA A 43 19.74 -13.19 -5.94
N ALA A 44 19.64 -12.50 -4.80
CA ALA A 44 20.77 -12.13 -3.96
C ALA A 44 21.23 -13.24 -3.00
N GLY A 45 20.51 -14.37 -2.94
CA GLY A 45 20.81 -15.46 -2.00
C GLY A 45 20.48 -15.12 -0.55
N ALA A 46 19.43 -14.33 -0.32
CA ALA A 46 18.95 -13.98 1.01
C ALA A 46 18.58 -15.22 1.83
N LEU A 47 18.81 -15.14 3.15
CA LEU A 47 18.37 -16.16 4.10
C LEU A 47 16.85 -16.14 4.27
N GLU A 48 16.28 -17.21 4.85
CA GLU A 48 14.83 -17.31 5.05
C GLU A 48 14.31 -16.15 5.91
N GLU A 49 15.02 -15.82 7.00
CA GLU A 49 14.63 -14.73 7.90
C GLU A 49 14.65 -13.37 7.19
N GLN A 50 15.55 -13.19 6.22
CA GLN A 50 15.60 -11.99 5.40
C GLN A 50 14.44 -11.95 4.39
N LEU A 51 14.06 -13.09 3.82
CA LEU A 51 12.90 -13.18 2.94
C LEU A 51 11.60 -12.91 3.69
N GLU A 52 11.45 -13.42 4.91
CA GLU A 52 10.32 -13.14 5.81
C GLU A 52 10.22 -11.65 6.14
N ALA A 53 11.34 -11.03 6.51
CA ALA A 53 11.40 -9.60 6.80
C ALA A 53 11.08 -8.73 5.56
N LEU A 54 11.56 -9.12 4.38
CA LEU A 54 11.20 -8.47 3.11
C LEU A 54 9.72 -8.65 2.77
N ASP A 55 9.12 -9.78 3.15
CA ASP A 55 7.70 -10.06 2.96
C ASP A 55 6.82 -9.19 3.87
N GLU A 56 7.21 -9.03 5.14
CA GLU A 56 6.55 -8.15 6.10
C GLU A 56 6.65 -6.69 5.66
N TYR A 57 7.85 -6.24 5.28
CA TYR A 57 8.07 -4.93 4.67
C TYR A 57 7.15 -4.71 3.44
N GLY A 58 7.14 -5.67 2.50
CA GLY A 58 6.33 -5.58 1.29
C GLY A 58 4.83 -5.57 1.55
N THR A 59 4.37 -6.27 2.59
CA THR A 59 2.97 -6.27 3.03
C THR A 59 2.56 -4.88 3.52
N HIS A 60 3.38 -4.26 4.38
CA HIS A 60 3.07 -2.94 4.93
C HIS A 60 3.13 -1.85 3.88
N ILE A 61 4.17 -1.82 3.04
CA ILE A 61 4.30 -0.83 1.97
C ILE A 61 3.24 -0.99 0.89
N GLY A 62 2.86 -2.23 0.56
CA GLY A 62 1.79 -2.48 -0.40
C GLY A 62 0.43 -1.95 0.08
N LEU A 63 0.14 -2.02 1.38
CA LEU A 63 -1.03 -1.40 1.97
C LEU A 63 -0.89 0.13 2.04
N ALA A 64 0.27 0.64 2.48
CA ALA A 64 0.52 2.08 2.60
C ALA A 64 0.35 2.78 1.24
N PHE A 65 0.85 2.17 0.17
CA PHE A 65 0.71 2.68 -1.19
C PHE A 65 -0.74 2.96 -1.55
N GLN A 66 -1.64 2.04 -1.20
CA GLN A 66 -3.06 2.19 -1.48
C GLN A 66 -3.73 3.23 -0.59
N VAL A 67 -3.42 3.24 0.71
CA VAL A 67 -3.96 4.27 1.63
C VAL A 67 -3.60 5.66 1.12
N VAL A 68 -2.36 5.84 0.64
CA VAL A 68 -1.89 7.10 0.06
C VAL A 68 -2.59 7.39 -1.27
N ASP A 69 -2.81 6.40 -2.14
CA ASP A 69 -3.59 6.58 -3.38
C ASP A 69 -5.01 7.09 -3.08
N ASP A 70 -5.67 6.53 -2.07
CA ASP A 70 -7.01 6.95 -1.63
C ASP A 70 -7.01 8.36 -1.02
N ILE A 71 -5.96 8.74 -0.28
CA ILE A 71 -5.78 10.10 0.24
C ILE A 71 -5.58 11.08 -0.91
N LEU A 72 -4.72 10.73 -1.86
CA LEU A 72 -4.43 11.54 -3.03
C LEU A 72 -5.66 11.73 -3.92
N ASP A 73 -6.53 10.72 -4.10
CA ASP A 73 -7.79 10.87 -4.87
C ASP A 73 -8.74 11.91 -4.26
N VAL A 74 -8.65 12.15 -2.94
CA VAL A 74 -9.47 13.11 -2.20
C VAL A 74 -8.82 14.49 -2.08
N GLU A 75 -7.52 14.56 -1.79
CA GLU A 75 -6.79 15.83 -1.59
C GLU A 75 -6.20 16.42 -2.86
N GLY A 76 -5.91 15.58 -3.87
CA GLY A 76 -5.19 15.99 -5.07
C GLY A 76 -6.05 16.79 -6.03
N ASP A 77 -5.45 17.82 -6.63
CA ASP A 77 -6.03 18.48 -7.79
C ASP A 77 -5.95 17.53 -9.00
N SER A 78 -7.02 17.47 -9.78
CA SER A 78 -7.13 16.66 -11.01
C SER A 78 -5.99 16.89 -12.01
N GLU A 79 -5.34 18.07 -12.00
CA GLU A 79 -4.15 18.35 -12.80
C GLU A 79 -2.89 17.62 -12.31
N THR A 80 -2.74 17.39 -11.00
CA THR A 80 -1.53 16.80 -10.39
C THR A 80 -1.54 15.27 -10.45
N LEU A 81 -2.71 14.65 -10.34
CA LEU A 81 -2.88 13.17 -10.32
C LEU A 81 -2.91 12.53 -11.71
N GLY A 82 -3.03 13.33 -12.78
CA GLY A 82 -3.20 12.82 -14.15
C GLY A 82 -4.49 12.03 -14.38
N LYS A 83 -5.46 12.12 -13.45
CA LYS A 83 -6.81 11.52 -13.49
C LYS A 83 -7.81 12.49 -12.86
N THR A 84 -9.10 12.36 -13.17
CA THR A 84 -10.17 13.14 -12.51
C THR A 84 -10.17 12.82 -11.01
N ALA A 85 -9.84 13.81 -10.17
CA ALA A 85 -9.91 13.69 -8.71
C ALA A 85 -11.36 13.44 -8.25
N GLY A 86 -11.53 12.67 -7.17
CA GLY A 86 -12.84 12.32 -6.62
C GLY A 86 -13.60 11.23 -7.38
N LYS A 87 -12.95 10.50 -8.29
CA LYS A 87 -13.59 9.45 -9.07
C LYS A 87 -14.12 8.32 -8.18
N ASP A 88 -13.42 7.99 -7.11
CA ASP A 88 -13.87 6.91 -6.22
C ASP A 88 -15.07 7.33 -5.36
N HIS A 89 -15.26 8.63 -5.17
CA HIS A 89 -16.46 9.20 -4.55
C HIS A 89 -17.67 9.18 -5.49
N GLU A 90 -17.45 9.27 -6.81
CA GLU A 90 -18.48 9.11 -7.84
C GLU A 90 -18.88 7.63 -8.06
N ASP A 91 -17.93 6.71 -7.93
CA ASP A 91 -18.13 5.26 -8.12
C ASP A 91 -18.60 4.52 -6.83
N ASN A 92 -18.87 5.25 -5.73
CA ASN A 92 -19.27 4.72 -4.42
C ASN A 92 -18.34 3.61 -3.87
N LYS A 93 -17.06 3.64 -4.22
CA LYS A 93 -16.12 2.57 -3.83
C LYS A 93 -15.80 2.61 -2.33
N PRO A 94 -15.55 1.46 -1.71
CA PRO A 94 -14.97 1.42 -0.38
C PRO A 94 -13.50 1.85 -0.45
N THR A 95 -13.16 2.96 0.21
CA THR A 95 -11.79 3.49 0.32
C THR A 95 -11.40 3.64 1.79
N TYR A 96 -10.10 3.72 2.07
CA TYR A 96 -9.60 3.97 3.42
C TYR A 96 -10.11 5.32 3.96
N VAL A 97 -10.17 6.35 3.12
CA VAL A 97 -10.69 7.67 3.52
C VAL A 97 -12.17 7.59 3.86
N LYS A 98 -12.97 6.81 3.12
CA LYS A 98 -14.41 6.61 3.43
C LYS A 98 -14.62 5.87 4.76
N LEU A 99 -13.77 4.89 5.07
CA LEU A 99 -13.90 4.06 6.27
C LEU A 99 -13.28 4.70 7.54
N LEU A 100 -12.18 5.43 7.40
CA LEU A 100 -11.38 5.95 8.52
C LEU A 100 -11.45 7.48 8.66
N GLY A 101 -11.97 8.18 7.66
CA GLY A 101 -11.78 9.61 7.50
C GLY A 101 -10.36 9.95 7.04
N LEU A 102 -10.16 11.17 6.55
CA LEU A 102 -8.88 11.65 6.01
C LEU A 102 -7.74 11.56 7.05
N GLU A 103 -7.98 12.09 8.25
CA GLU A 103 -6.99 12.03 9.33
C GLU A 103 -6.70 10.60 9.78
N GLY A 104 -7.71 9.72 9.81
CA GLY A 104 -7.53 8.30 10.13
C GLY A 104 -6.72 7.57 9.05
N ALA A 105 -6.94 7.88 7.78
CA ALA A 105 -6.15 7.34 6.67
C ALA A 105 -4.69 7.80 6.74
N LYS A 106 -4.43 9.09 7.04
CA LYS A 106 -3.06 9.61 7.23
C LYS A 106 -2.34 8.92 8.40
N ALA A 107 -3.04 8.71 9.51
CA ALA A 107 -2.50 7.97 10.65
C ALA A 107 -2.20 6.50 10.30
N GLU A 108 -3.06 5.83 9.53
CA GLU A 108 -2.83 4.46 9.08
C GLU A 108 -1.64 4.37 8.12
N ALA A 109 -1.48 5.33 7.20
CA ALA A 109 -0.31 5.40 6.31
C ALA A 109 1.00 5.52 7.11
N GLN A 110 1.02 6.40 8.12
CA GLN A 110 2.18 6.56 9.00
C GLN A 110 2.46 5.30 9.83
N ARG A 111 1.42 4.66 10.36
CA ARG A 111 1.56 3.39 11.11
C ARG A 111 2.14 2.28 10.24
N LEU A 112 1.70 2.19 8.98
CA LEU A 112 2.22 1.22 8.01
C LEU A 112 3.67 1.53 7.61
N LEU A 113 4.04 2.81 7.50
CA LEU A 113 5.43 3.21 7.28
C LEU A 113 6.33 2.73 8.43
N GLU A 114 5.94 3.00 9.67
CA GLU A 114 6.71 2.59 10.85
C GLU A 114 6.89 1.07 10.90
N ALA A 115 5.82 0.30 10.70
CA ALA A 115 5.88 -1.16 10.67
C ALA A 115 6.79 -1.68 9.54
N ALA A 116 6.77 -1.05 8.36
CA ALA A 116 7.67 -1.40 7.28
C ALA A 116 9.14 -1.12 7.63
N LEU A 117 9.44 0.02 8.26
CA LEU A 117 10.81 0.37 8.66
C LEU A 117 11.34 -0.59 9.74
N ASP A 118 10.48 -0.98 10.68
CA ASP A 118 10.81 -1.93 11.74
C ASP A 118 11.12 -3.32 11.19
N ALA A 119 10.39 -3.78 10.17
CA ALA A 119 10.68 -5.05 9.48
C ALA A 119 12.08 -5.08 8.83
N LEU A 120 12.68 -3.91 8.55
CA LEU A 120 14.02 -3.80 7.98
C LEU A 120 15.13 -3.59 9.03
N SER A 121 14.83 -3.69 10.32
CA SER A 121 15.77 -3.36 11.41
C SER A 121 17.07 -4.18 11.35
N ASP A 122 16.99 -5.46 11.00
CA ASP A 122 18.13 -6.38 10.97
C ASP A 122 19.04 -6.25 9.72
N PHE A 123 18.65 -5.45 8.73
CA PHE A 123 19.42 -5.27 7.49
C PHE A 123 20.54 -4.23 7.58
N GLY A 124 20.60 -3.46 8.68
CA GLY A 124 21.54 -2.34 8.80
C GLY A 124 21.41 -1.35 7.65
N GLU A 125 22.52 -0.73 7.22
CA GLU A 125 22.56 0.27 6.13
C GLU A 125 22.17 -0.31 4.75
N SER A 126 22.24 -1.63 4.57
CA SER A 126 21.95 -2.26 3.27
C SER A 126 20.49 -2.08 2.81
N ALA A 127 19.58 -1.80 3.74
CA ALA A 127 18.18 -1.54 3.47
C ALA A 127 17.82 -0.05 3.31
N ASP A 128 18.78 0.88 3.33
CA ASP A 128 18.49 2.32 3.28
C ASP A 128 17.67 2.71 2.03
N HIS A 129 17.98 2.12 0.87
CA HIS A 129 17.17 2.35 -0.33
C HIS A 129 15.71 1.89 -0.20
N LEU A 130 15.44 0.82 0.56
CA LEU A 130 14.07 0.40 0.85
C LEU A 130 13.41 1.35 1.85
N ARG A 131 14.14 1.83 2.87
CA ARG A 131 13.63 2.83 3.82
C ARG A 131 13.28 4.14 3.12
N ASP A 132 14.12 4.60 2.20
CA ASP A 132 13.86 5.80 1.40
C ASP A 132 12.64 5.60 0.50
N LEU A 133 12.50 4.43 -0.13
CA LEU A 133 11.34 4.09 -0.95
C LEU A 133 10.04 4.08 -0.12
N ALA A 134 10.09 3.50 1.08
CA ALA A 134 8.95 3.49 1.99
C ALA A 134 8.49 4.90 2.36
N ARG A 135 9.43 5.78 2.72
CA ARG A 135 9.14 7.19 3.03
C ARG A 135 8.56 7.90 1.81
N TYR A 136 9.19 7.72 0.65
CA TYR A 136 8.71 8.30 -0.61
C TYR A 136 7.26 7.89 -0.91
N ILE A 137 6.90 6.61 -0.72
CA ILE A 137 5.54 6.13 -0.99
C ILE A 137 4.49 6.83 -0.11
N VAL A 138 4.84 7.19 1.13
CA VAL A 138 3.93 7.85 2.07
C VAL A 138 3.94 9.38 1.95
N GLU A 139 5.08 9.96 1.57
CA GLU A 139 5.26 11.41 1.46
C GLU A 139 4.97 11.97 0.05
N ARG A 140 4.71 11.10 -0.95
CA ARG A 140 4.45 11.53 -2.33
C ARG A 140 3.19 12.38 -2.44
N ASP A 141 3.25 13.33 -3.36
CA ASP A 141 2.18 14.27 -3.71
C ASP A 141 1.44 13.90 -5.02
N ARG A 142 1.78 12.75 -5.62
CA ARG A 142 1.21 12.25 -6.89
C ARG A 142 1.35 10.72 -7.08
#